data_AF-A0A6L9ZLN2-F1
#
_entry.id   AF-A0A6L9ZLN2-F1
#
_cell.length_a   1.000
_cell.length_b   1.000
_cell.length_c   1.000
_cell.angle_alpha   90.00
_cell.angle_beta   90.00
_cell.angle_gamma   90.00
#
_symmetry.space_group_name_H-M   'P 1'
#
loop_
_entity.id
_entity.type
_entity.pdbx_description
1 polymer ?
#
loop_
_entity_poly.entity_id
_entity_poly.type
_entity_poly.pdbx_seq_one_letter_code
_entity_poly.pdbx_strand_id
1 'polypeptide(L)' 'MGDLERLPVGIIGASGYGGVQLVRLLMDHPGVDVVYLGGESSAGKAFTE' A
#
# COMPACT_ATOMS: atom_id res chain seq x y z
N MET A 1 -27.04 0.74 -2.23
CA MET A 1 -25.79 1.31 -1.69
C MET A 1 -24.72 0.83 -2.65
N GLY A 2 -24.28 1.68 -3.58
CA GLY A 2 -23.46 1.22 -4.71
C GLY A 2 -22.23 0.47 -4.22
N ASP A 3 -21.90 -0.64 -4.86
CA ASP A 3 -20.60 -1.28 -4.74
C ASP A 3 -19.55 -0.18 -4.89
N LEU A 4 -18.93 0.21 -3.78
CA LEU A 4 -17.80 1.12 -3.82
C LEU A 4 -16.66 0.31 -4.43
N GLU A 5 -16.42 0.49 -5.73
CA GLU A 5 -15.18 0.06 -6.37
C GLU A 5 -14.03 0.46 -5.45
N ARG A 6 -13.12 -0.48 -5.18
CA ARG A 6 -12.01 -0.24 -4.24
C ARG A 6 -11.23 1.00 -4.69
N LEU A 7 -10.97 1.90 -3.76
CA LEU A 7 -10.23 3.13 -4.04
C LEU A 7 -8.75 2.77 -4.31
N PRO A 8 -8.21 3.05 -5.50
CA PRO A 8 -6.79 2.84 -5.77
C PRO A 8 -5.94 3.84 -4.99
N VAL A 9 -4.94 3.34 -4.26
CA VAL A 9 -4.02 4.16 -3.45
C VAL A 9 -2.56 3.83 -3.69
N GLY A 10 -1.72 4.86 -3.64
CA GLY A 10 -0.26 4.73 -3.62
C GLY A 10 0.32 5.12 -2.25
N ILE A 11 1.34 4.39 -1.80
CA ILE A 11 2.01 4.63 -0.51
C ILE A 11 3.46 5.03 -0.76
N ILE A 12 3.83 6.25 -0.36
CA ILE A 12 5.21 6.74 -0.42
C ILE A 12 5.90 6.52 0.93
N GLY A 13 7.11 5.97 0.91
CA GLY A 13 7.81 5.54 2.12
C GLY A 13 7.32 4.19 2.64
N ALA A 14 6.85 3.31 1.74
CA ALA A 14 6.24 2.03 2.10
C ALA A 14 7.15 1.11 2.93
N SER A 15 8.47 1.20 2.74
CA SER A 15 9.48 0.42 3.48
C SER A 15 9.83 0.95 4.87
N GLY A 16 9.35 2.14 5.24
CA GLY A 16 9.52 2.69 6.58
C GLY A 16 8.67 1.97 7.62
N TYR A 17 9.01 2.14 8.91
CA TYR A 17 8.27 1.50 10.01
C TYR A 17 6.76 1.74 9.96
N GLY A 18 6.34 3.00 9.73
CA GLY A 18 4.93 3.34 9.56
C GLY A 18 4.35 2.85 8.23
N GLY A 19 5.13 2.89 7.15
CA GLY A 19 4.73 2.44 5.82
C GLY A 19 4.33 0.96 5.81
N VAL A 20 5.13 0.10 6.42
CA VAL A 20 4.85 -1.34 6.52
C VAL A 20 3.57 -1.60 7.30
N GLN A 21 3.33 -0.89 8.41
CA GLN A 21 2.08 -1.03 9.17
C GLN A 21 0.88 -0.54 8.36
N LEU A 22 1.01 0.56 7.62
CA LEU A 22 -0.04 1.08 6.76
C LEU A 22 -0.39 0.09 5.65
N VAL A 23 0.61 -0.48 4.97
CA VAL A 23 0.40 -1.53 3.96
C VAL A 23 -0.36 -2.71 4.58
N ARG A 24 0.08 -3.20 5.75
CA ARG A 24 -0.59 -4.30 6.45
C ARG A 24 -2.06 -4.00 6.75
N LEU A 25 -2.38 -2.80 7.22
CA LEU A 25 -3.77 -2.41 7.53
C LEU A 25 -4.63 -2.30 6.27
N LEU A 26 -4.07 -1.78 5.17
CA LEU A 26 -4.80 -1.55 3.93
C LEU A 26 -4.96 -2.80 3.06
N MET A 27 -4.08 -3.80 3.19
CA MET A 27 -4.21 -5.08 2.48
C MET A 27 -5.53 -5.80 2.79
N ASP A 28 -6.04 -5.67 4.01
CA ASP A 28 -7.32 -6.28 4.44
C ASP A 28 -8.51 -5.30 4.36
N HIS A 29 -8.32 -4.07 3.87
CA HIS A 29 -9.36 -3.05 3.89
C HIS A 29 -10.35 -3.23 2.72
N PRO A 30 -11.67 -3.37 2.97
CA PRO A 30 -12.63 -3.78 1.93
C PRO A 30 -12.83 -2.73 0.82
N GLY A 31 -12.55 -1.46 1.11
CA GLY A 31 -12.75 -0.34 0.18
C GLY A 31 -11.49 0.25 -0.43
N VAL A 32 -10.32 -0.37 -0.25
CA VAL A 32 -9.03 0.17 -0.73
C VAL A 32 -8.30 -0.88 -1.55
N ASP A 33 -7.61 -0.45 -2.60
CA ASP A 33 -6.70 -1.27 -3.39
C ASP A 33 -5.34 -0.60 -3.47
N VAL A 34 -4.30 -1.24 -2.93
CA VAL A 34 -2.95 -0.68 -2.91
C VAL A 34 -2.27 -0.98 -4.25
N VAL A 35 -2.21 0.02 -5.13
CA VAL A 35 -1.74 -0.13 -6.52
C VAL A 35 -0.29 0.34 -6.72
N TYR A 36 0.30 1.03 -5.74
CA TYR A 36 1.66 1.54 -5.85
C TYR A 36 2.37 1.61 -4.49
N LEU A 37 3.62 1.16 -4.45
CA LEU A 37 4.51 1.29 -3.30
C LEU A 37 5.78 2.02 -3.75
N GLY A 38 6.00 3.21 -3.18
CA GLY A 38 7.16 4.05 -3.43
C GLY A 38 8.14 4.01 -2.26
N GLY A 39 9.43 3.93 -2.57
CA GLY A 39 10.52 4.10 -1.61
C GLY A 39 11.75 4.60 -2.34
N GLU A 40 12.56 5.45 -1.68
CA GLU A 40 13.78 6.00 -2.27
C GLU A 40 14.90 4.95 -2.27
N SER A 41 15.37 4.55 -1.09
CA SER A 41 16.47 3.60 -0.91
C SER A 41 16.11 2.13 -1.24
N SER A 42 14.82 1.84 -1.38
CA SER A 42 14.29 0.50 -1.69
C SER A 42 13.65 0.42 -3.08
N ALA A 43 13.80 1.44 -3.93
CA ALA A 43 13.27 1.42 -5.29
C ALA A 43 13.80 0.19 -6.07
N GLY A 44 12.91 -0.49 -6.78
CA GLY A 44 13.24 -1.66 -7.61
C GLY A 44 13.43 -2.98 -6.84
N LYS A 45 13.36 -2.97 -5.51
CA LYS A 45 13.34 -4.20 -4.69
C LYS A 45 11.90 -4.70 -4.53
N ALA A 46 11.74 -6.01 -4.37
CA ALA A 46 10.46 -6.58 -3.96
C ALA A 46 10.08 -6.04 -2.57
N PHE A 47 8.79 -5.77 -2.36
CA PHE A 47 8.29 -5.34 -1.05
C PHE A 47 8.28 -6.48 -0.03
N THR A 48 8.08 -7.71 -0.49
CA THR A 48 8.17 -8.95 0.29
C THR A 48 9.51 -9.63 0.05
N GLU A 49 10.38 -9.57 1.05
CA GLU A 49 11.34 -10.63 1.42
C GLU A 49 10.89 -11.23 2.75
#